data_AF-A0A7K4A0F3-F1
#
_entry.id   AF-A0A7K4A0F3-F1
#
_cell.length_a   1.000
_cell.length_b   1.000
_cell.length_c   1.000
_cell.angle_alpha   90.00
_cell.angle_beta   90.00
_cell.angle_gamma   90.00
#
_symmetry.space_group_name_H-M   'P 1'
#
loop_
_entity.id
_entity.type
_entity.pdbx_description
1 polymer ?
#
loop_
_entity_poly.entity_id
_entity_poly.type
_entity_poly.pdbx_seq_one_letter_code
_entity_poly.pdbx_strand_id
1 'polypeptide(L)'
;GTTDYEALLPYSNSWLEFQNVSINGDKYPKGFNVKIQSGADCWSGCSGIGLERWTAAFLAQKGLDIENWPGIVAKKVGEPKNLFKFL
;
A
#
# COMPACT_ATOMS: atom_id res chain seq x y z
N GLY A 1 1.39 -15.91 8.69
CA GLY A 1 1.32 -14.70 9.53
C GLY A 1 1.31 -13.48 8.64
N THR A 2 0.98 -12.32 9.22
CA THR A 2 0.90 -11.04 8.53
C THR A 2 2.04 -10.14 8.99
N THR A 3 2.69 -9.50 8.02
CA THR A 3 3.69 -8.46 8.24
C THR A 3 3.09 -7.13 7.81
N ASP A 4 3.03 -6.19 8.74
CA ASP A 4 2.55 -4.83 8.51
C ASP A 4 3.73 -3.89 8.27
N TYR A 5 3.52 -2.92 7.38
CA TYR A 5 4.45 -1.85 7.06
C TYR A 5 3.86 -0.54 7.52
N GLU A 6 4.62 0.18 8.32
CA GLU A 6 4.17 1.42 8.95
C GLU A 6 5.04 2.60 8.53
N ALA A 7 4.43 3.78 8.46
CA ALA A 7 5.10 5.03 8.17
C ALA A 7 4.75 6.08 9.22
N LEU A 8 5.76 6.87 9.63
CA LEU A 8 5.55 8.00 10.52
C LEU A 8 4.75 9.10 9.82
N LEU A 9 3.78 9.67 10.54
CA LEU A 9 3.03 10.88 10.18
C LEU A 9 3.57 12.07 11.00
N PRO A 10 4.37 12.97 10.41
CA PRO A 10 5.05 14.03 11.16
C PRO A 10 4.10 14.99 11.90
N TYR A 11 2.91 15.27 11.36
CA TYR A 11 1.96 16.23 11.94
C TYR A 11 1.36 15.74 13.27
N SER A 12 1.35 14.43 13.52
CA SER A 12 0.77 13.81 14.72
C SER A 12 1.78 13.00 15.53
N ASN A 13 3.01 12.85 15.05
CA ASN A 13 4.05 11.99 15.63
C ASN A 13 3.57 10.55 15.88
N SER A 14 2.69 10.04 15.01
CA SER A 14 2.09 8.71 15.10
C SER A 14 2.47 7.86 13.89
N TRP A 15 2.41 6.54 14.04
CA TRP A 15 2.64 5.60 12.94
C TRP A 15 1.32 5.16 12.31
N LEU A 16 1.33 5.02 10.99
CA LEU A 16 0.21 4.53 10.20
C LEU A 16 0.63 3.27 9.45
N GLU A 17 -0.05 2.15 9.69
CA GLU A 17 0.02 0.98 8.81
C GLU A 17 -0.53 1.38 7.44
N PHE A 18 0.29 1.24 6.40
CA PHE A 18 -0.08 1.67 5.05
C PHE A 18 -0.01 0.54 4.03
N GLN A 19 0.48 -0.63 4.42
CA GLN A 19 0.70 -1.79 3.57
C GLN A 19 0.86 -3.06 4.41
N ASN A 20 0.42 -4.21 3.88
CA ASN A 20 0.68 -5.52 4.48
C ASN A 20 1.08 -6.59 3.47
N VAL A 21 1.68 -7.67 3.98
CA VAL A 21 1.89 -8.94 3.28
C VAL A 21 1.53 -10.08 4.23
N SER A 22 0.70 -11.01 3.76
CA SER A 22 0.21 -12.14 4.56
C SER A 22 0.53 -13.48 3.92
N ILE A 23 1.20 -14.35 4.67
CA ILE A 23 1.31 -15.78 4.34
C ILE A 23 0.15 -16.48 5.05
N ASN A 24 -0.82 -16.96 4.27
CA ASN A 24 -2.08 -17.53 4.79
C ASN A 24 -1.99 -19.05 5.00
N GLY A 25 -0.92 -19.69 4.53
CA GLY A 25 -0.76 -21.13 4.57
C GLY A 25 -1.86 -21.83 3.78
N ASP A 26 -2.33 -22.97 4.29
CA ASP A 26 -3.36 -23.79 3.66
C ASP A 26 -4.81 -23.37 3.99
N LYS A 27 -4.99 -22.30 4.78
CA LYS A 27 -6.31 -21.83 5.26
C LYS A 27 -7.33 -21.71 4.14
N TYR A 28 -6.97 -20.99 3.07
CA TYR A 28 -7.87 -20.76 1.93
C TYR A 28 -7.96 -22.00 1.02
N PRO A 29 -6.85 -22.62 0.58
CA PRO A 29 -6.96 -23.83 -0.22
C PRO A 29 -7.81 -24.94 0.41
N LYS A 30 -7.66 -25.20 1.72
CA LYS A 30 -8.51 -26.15 2.45
C LYS A 30 -9.96 -25.68 2.55
N GLY A 31 -10.20 -24.41 2.89
CA GLY A 31 -11.55 -23.85 3.02
C GLY A 31 -12.36 -23.86 1.72
N PHE A 32 -11.70 -23.80 0.56
CA PHE A 32 -12.32 -23.76 -0.76
C PHE A 32 -12.12 -25.05 -1.58
N ASN A 33 -11.60 -26.12 -0.99
CA ASN A 33 -11.35 -27.42 -1.63
C ASN A 33 -10.49 -27.32 -2.91
N VAL A 34 -9.48 -26.45 -2.89
CA VAL A 34 -8.50 -26.31 -3.98
C VAL A 34 -7.39 -27.35 -3.79
N LYS A 35 -7.08 -28.11 -4.84
CA LYS A 35 -6.14 -29.23 -4.81
C LYS A 35 -5.00 -29.03 -5.82
N ILE A 36 -3.83 -29.58 -5.50
CA ILE A 36 -2.69 -29.70 -6.42
C ILE A 36 -2.66 -31.11 -6.99
N GLN A 37 -2.38 -31.26 -8.29
CA GLN A 37 -2.38 -32.55 -8.98
C GLN A 37 -1.43 -33.59 -8.35
N SER A 38 -0.28 -33.15 -7.83
CA SER A 38 0.69 -34.02 -7.16
C SER A 38 0.26 -34.51 -5.78
N GLY A 39 -0.85 -33.99 -5.23
CA GLY A 39 -1.30 -34.26 -3.86
C GLY A 39 -0.52 -33.53 -2.77
N ALA A 40 0.43 -32.66 -3.13
CA ALA A 40 1.16 -31.83 -2.19
C ALA A 40 0.27 -30.75 -1.55
N ASP A 41 0.72 -30.21 -0.41
CA ASP A 41 0.04 -29.10 0.27
C ASP A 41 0.00 -27.84 -0.61
N CYS A 42 -1.19 -27.22 -0.68
CA CYS A 42 -1.39 -25.95 -1.36
C CYS A 42 -1.38 -24.81 -0.32
N TRP A 43 -0.48 -23.85 -0.47
CA TRP A 43 -0.44 -22.65 0.36
C TRP A 43 -0.75 -21.40 -0.46
N SER A 44 -1.36 -20.40 0.18
CA SER A 44 -1.63 -19.10 -0.41
C SER A 44 -1.05 -17.94 0.40
N GLY A 45 -0.94 -16.79 -0.25
CA GLY A 45 -0.60 -15.52 0.37
C GLY A 45 -1.34 -14.38 -0.33
N CYS A 46 -1.40 -13.23 0.34
CA CYS A 46 -1.98 -12.02 -0.23
C CYS A 46 -1.24 -10.76 0.23
N SER A 47 -1.44 -9.67 -0.50
CA SER A 47 -0.94 -8.35 -0.15
C SER A 47 -1.92 -7.31 -0.72
N GLY A 48 -2.30 -6.32 0.09
CA GLY A 48 -3.23 -5.27 -0.30
C GLY A 48 -2.55 -3.90 -0.30
N ILE A 49 -2.65 -3.17 -1.41
CA ILE A 49 -2.09 -1.81 -1.54
C ILE A 49 -3.22 -0.80 -1.35
N GLY A 50 -3.26 -0.17 -0.17
CA GLY A 50 -4.24 0.87 0.15
C GLY A 50 -3.79 2.24 -0.35
N LEU A 51 -4.27 2.65 -1.54
CA LEU A 51 -3.83 3.88 -2.20
C LEU A 51 -4.02 5.12 -1.31
N GLU A 52 -5.14 5.22 -0.60
CA GLU A 52 -5.41 6.33 0.31
C GLU A 52 -4.38 6.43 1.44
N ARG A 53 -3.95 5.28 1.99
CA ARG A 53 -2.94 5.27 3.06
C ARG A 53 -1.54 5.54 2.55
N TRP A 54 -1.21 5.04 1.35
CA TRP A 54 0.01 5.42 0.65
C TRP A 54 0.06 6.92 0.39
N THR A 55 -1.03 7.51 -0.11
CA THR A 55 -1.15 8.95 -0.33
C THR A 55 -1.03 9.72 0.98
N ALA A 56 -1.71 9.29 2.05
CA ALA A 56 -1.63 9.93 3.36
C ALA A 56 -0.20 9.92 3.92
N ALA A 57 0.46 8.76 3.94
CA ALA A 57 1.84 8.62 4.44
C ALA A 57 2.83 9.45 3.59
N PHE A 58 2.70 9.40 2.27
CA PHE A 58 3.58 10.13 1.36
C PHE A 58 3.43 11.66 1.50
N LEU A 59 2.19 12.17 1.42
CA LEU A 59 1.93 13.61 1.51
C LEU A 59 2.23 14.17 2.90
N ALA A 60 2.01 13.39 3.97
CA ALA A 60 2.38 13.80 5.32
C ALA A 60 3.90 14.02 5.47
N GLN A 61 4.72 13.28 4.73
CA GLN A 61 6.18 13.38 4.79
C GLN A 61 6.78 14.33 3.74
N LYS A 62 6.13 14.51 2.59
CA LYS A 62 6.67 15.26 1.45
C LYS A 62 5.94 16.56 1.14
N GLY A 63 4.78 16.80 1.76
CA GLY A 63 3.93 17.94 1.46
C GLY A 63 3.25 17.83 0.09
N LEU A 64 2.53 18.89 -0.28
CA LEU A 64 1.77 18.97 -1.54
C LEU A 64 2.57 19.58 -2.69
N ASP A 65 3.70 20.22 -2.38
CA ASP A 65 4.56 20.83 -3.39
C ASP A 65 5.45 19.77 -4.05
N ILE A 66 5.19 19.53 -5.34
CA ILE A 66 5.84 18.49 -6.15
C ILE A 66 7.34 18.73 -6.29
N GLU A 67 7.83 19.97 -6.18
CA GLU A 67 9.26 20.26 -6.23
C GLU A 67 10.03 19.59 -5.07
N ASN A 68 9.34 19.31 -3.96
CA ASN A 68 9.91 18.63 -2.78
C ASN A 68 9.81 17.10 -2.86
N TRP A 69 9.18 16.54 -3.90
CA TRP A 69 8.98 15.10 -4.02
C TRP A 69 10.23 14.39 -4.56
N PRO A 70 10.42 13.09 -4.25
CA PRO A 70 11.47 12.30 -4.91
C PRO A 70 11.30 12.37 -6.44
N GLY A 71 12.37 12.70 -7.17
CA GLY A 71 12.30 13.01 -8.60
C GLY A 71 11.66 11.90 -9.47
N ILE A 72 11.82 10.63 -9.08
CA ILE A 72 11.15 9.51 -9.77
C ILE A 72 9.62 9.55 -9.62
N VAL A 73 9.10 10.01 -8.49
CA VAL A 73 7.66 10.14 -8.23
C VAL A 73 7.13 11.36 -8.96
N ALA A 74 7.80 12.52 -8.81
CA ALA A 74 7.43 13.75 -9.51
C ALA A 74 7.35 13.54 -11.04
N LYS A 75 8.35 12.85 -11.62
CA LYS A 75 8.37 12.52 -13.06
C LYS A 75 7.18 11.64 -13.49
N LYS A 76 6.74 10.70 -12.65
CA LYS A 76 5.60 9.83 -12.95
C LYS A 76 4.26 10.56 -12.88
N VAL A 77 4.14 11.52 -11.97
CA VAL A 77 2.94 12.31 -11.76
C VAL A 77 2.78 13.37 -12.86
N GLY A 78 3.89 13.98 -13.29
CA GLY A 78 3.88 15.06 -14.27
C GLY A 78 3.34 16.37 -13.69
N GLU A 79 2.89 17.27 -14.57
CA GLU A 79 2.38 18.59 -14.15
C GLU A 79 0.97 18.48 -13.55
N PRO A 80 0.76 18.98 -12.31
CA PRO A 80 -0.54 18.98 -11.67
C PRO A 80 -1.47 19.98 -12.37
N LYS A 81 -2.71 19.55 -12.62
CA LYS A 81 -3.73 20.38 -13.27
C LYS A 81 -4.62 21.06 -12.24
N ASN A 82 -4.70 22.39 -12.30
CA ASN A 82 -5.73 23.12 -11.58
C ASN A 82 -7.08 22.89 -12.29
N LEU A 83 -7.90 22.01 -11.72
CA LEU A 83 -9.18 21.63 -12.32
C LEU A 83 -10.29 22.63 -12.03
N PHE A 84 -10.39 23.05 -10.77
CA PHE A 84 -11.46 23.91 -10.29
C PHE A 84 -10.87 25.06 -9.48
N LYS A 85 -11.33 26.28 -9.78
CA LYS A 85 -11.08 27.47 -8.99
C LYS A 85 -12.42 28.14 -8.72
N PHE A 86 -12.74 28.33 -7.46
CA PHE A 86 -13.98 28.98 -7.04
C PHE A 86 -13.78 30.50 -6.91
N LEU A 87 -14.86 31.27 -7.13
CA LEU A 87 -14.92 32.73 -6.97
C LEU A 87 -14.94 33.13 -5.49
#